data_AF-A0AAV6B0N7-F1
#
_entry.id   AF-A0AAV6B0N7-F1
#
_cell.length_a   1.000
_cell.length_b   1.000
_cell.length_c   1.000
_cell.angle_alpha   90.00
_cell.angle_beta   90.00
_cell.angle_gamma   90.00
#
_symmetry.space_group_name_H-M   'P 1'
#
loop_
_entity.id
_entity.type
_entity.pdbx_description
1 polymer ?
#
loop_
_entity_poly.entity_id
_entity_poly.type
_entity_poly.pdbx_seq_one_letter_code
_entity_poly.pdbx_strand_id
1 'polypeptide(L)'
;MSWFRGGVFLSGHSFKVVGSNEESGLSFVPEGEAKVSETCSAKTPMALPGPCRGAFSVAQRTNGMDVFFILNAGLFLLMCVFAYFDRWTQYAGRSQVAVMEFFFYAAVLFAAIGGLWFWLRRYAVPVWLLLLIELGIVAHFAGGLIHFGGARLYDHVYFGLRFDKYVHFTNAFIAALTVEEICRLKGQSINAFTRLVVFFTVLGLGGLVEICEFIATLTIPRNGVGGYADTMRDLVANLSGSAVYLACRGRRPFLSR
;
A
#
# COMPACT_ATOMS: atom_id res chain seq x y z
N MET A 1 -3.80 37.46 9.65
CA MET A 1 -3.74 38.61 8.74
C MET A 1 -2.28 38.87 8.40
N SER A 2 -2.00 39.15 7.12
CA SER A 2 -0.73 39.50 6.46
C SER A 2 0.41 38.47 6.42
N TRP A 3 0.39 37.57 5.43
CA TRP A 3 1.60 37.04 4.78
C TRP A 3 1.29 36.78 3.30
N PHE A 4 1.38 37.83 2.47
CA PHE A 4 1.46 37.73 1.01
C PHE A 4 2.03 39.05 0.47
N ARG A 5 3.35 39.14 0.35
CA ARG A 5 4.05 40.06 -0.57
C ARG A 5 5.44 39.47 -0.83
N GLY A 6 5.67 39.06 -2.07
CA GLY A 6 6.96 38.51 -2.49
C GLY A 6 6.83 37.72 -3.79
N GLY A 7 6.35 38.39 -4.85
CA GLY A 7 6.40 37.83 -6.20
C GLY A 7 7.83 37.82 -6.70
N VAL A 8 8.29 36.65 -7.18
CA VAL A 8 9.49 36.53 -8.00
C VAL A 8 9.04 36.01 -9.36
N PHE A 9 9.15 36.91 -10.34
CA PHE A 9 9.07 36.62 -11.77
C PHE A 9 10.24 35.70 -12.15
N LEU A 10 9.96 34.53 -12.71
CA LEU A 10 10.97 33.75 -13.44
C LEU A 10 10.61 33.76 -14.93
N SER A 11 11.49 34.42 -15.66
CA SER A 11 11.53 34.56 -17.11
C SER A 11 11.86 33.22 -17.78
N GLY A 12 11.27 33.00 -18.95
CA GLY A 12 11.26 31.74 -19.68
C GLY A 12 12.60 31.34 -20.29
N HIS A 13 12.86 30.04 -20.23
CA HIS A 13 13.84 29.38 -21.10
C HIS A 13 13.11 28.41 -22.02
N SER A 14 13.26 28.68 -23.32
CA SER A 14 12.75 27.88 -24.43
C SER A 14 13.60 26.61 -24.58
N PHE A 15 13.00 25.43 -24.45
CA PHE A 15 13.68 24.15 -24.65
C PHE A 15 13.64 23.76 -26.13
N LYS A 16 14.84 23.59 -26.72
CA LYS A 16 15.03 23.11 -28.09
C LYS A 16 15.07 21.59 -28.06
N VAL A 17 14.05 20.94 -28.63
CA VAL A 17 14.00 19.48 -28.81
C VAL A 17 14.96 19.10 -29.94
N VAL A 18 16.04 18.39 -29.61
CA VAL A 18 16.94 17.76 -30.57
C VAL A 18 16.49 16.31 -30.72
N GLY A 19 16.05 15.94 -31.92
CA GLY A 19 15.76 14.58 -32.30
C GLY A 19 17.03 13.80 -32.63
N SER A 20 17.05 12.53 -32.27
CA SER A 20 18.01 11.56 -32.79
C SER A 20 17.25 10.28 -33.14
N ASN A 21 17.13 10.06 -34.46
CA ASN A 21 16.85 8.77 -35.07
C ASN A 21 18.04 7.85 -34.84
N GLU A 22 17.82 6.66 -34.30
CA GLU A 22 18.68 5.51 -34.56
C GLU A 22 17.81 4.27 -34.76
N GLU A 23 17.68 3.91 -36.03
CA GLU A 23 17.34 2.58 -36.50
C GLU A 23 18.53 1.66 -36.20
N SER A 24 18.30 0.54 -35.53
CA SER A 24 19.23 -0.59 -35.60
C SER A 24 18.45 -1.90 -35.60
N GLY A 25 18.55 -2.58 -36.74
CA GLY A 25 17.88 -3.82 -37.06
C GLY A 25 18.34 -4.97 -36.16
N LEU A 26 17.37 -5.75 -35.68
CA LEU A 26 17.62 -7.06 -35.12
C LEU A 26 17.32 -8.12 -36.19
N SER A 27 18.38 -8.81 -36.60
CA SER A 27 18.33 -9.99 -37.45
C SER A 27 17.73 -11.18 -36.71
N PHE A 28 16.63 -11.70 -37.24
CA PHE A 28 15.97 -12.94 -36.83
C PHE A 28 16.81 -14.15 -37.27
N VAL A 29 17.15 -15.04 -36.34
CA VAL A 29 17.75 -16.37 -36.63
C VAL A 29 16.64 -17.42 -36.45
N PRO A 30 16.36 -18.28 -37.45
CA PRO A 30 15.32 -19.29 -37.35
C PRO A 30 15.82 -20.61 -36.76
N GLU A 31 14.87 -21.25 -36.05
CA GLU A 31 14.59 -22.68 -35.96
C GLU A 31 15.71 -23.68 -35.64
N GLY A 32 15.62 -24.26 -34.44
CA GLY A 32 16.20 -25.56 -34.10
C GLY A 32 15.08 -26.52 -33.66
N GLU A 33 14.77 -27.50 -34.52
CA GLU A 33 13.84 -28.60 -34.29
C GLU A 33 14.26 -29.44 -33.08
N ALA A 34 13.40 -29.51 -32.05
CA ALA A 34 13.54 -30.48 -30.97
C ALA A 34 12.58 -31.66 -31.21
N LYS A 35 13.15 -32.80 -31.61
CA LYS A 35 12.50 -34.10 -31.70
C LYS A 35 11.86 -34.49 -30.36
N VAL A 36 10.53 -34.62 -30.36
CA VAL A 36 9.78 -35.29 -29.29
C VAL A 36 9.73 -36.78 -29.61
N SER A 37 10.44 -37.57 -28.81
CA SER A 37 10.36 -39.03 -28.82
C SER A 37 9.09 -39.47 -28.10
N GLU A 38 8.16 -40.02 -28.88
CA GLU A 38 7.06 -40.83 -28.37
C GLU A 38 7.62 -42.16 -27.84
N THR A 39 7.40 -42.45 -26.57
CA THR A 39 7.36 -43.84 -26.08
C THR A 39 6.10 -44.04 -25.26
N CYS A 40 5.12 -44.64 -25.93
CA CYS A 40 3.91 -45.22 -25.37
C CYS A 40 4.28 -46.54 -24.69
N SER A 41 3.94 -46.74 -23.41
CA SER A 41 3.99 -48.08 -22.81
C SER A 41 3.03 -48.27 -21.63
N ALA A 42 2.09 -49.19 -21.86
CA ALA A 42 1.47 -50.13 -20.93
C ALA A 42 0.45 -49.66 -19.88
N LYS A 43 -0.83 -49.80 -20.28
CA LYS A 43 -1.94 -50.53 -19.60
C LYS A 43 -1.73 -50.95 -18.13
N THR A 44 -2.62 -50.48 -17.25
CA THR A 44 -2.98 -51.12 -15.97
C THR A 44 -4.49 -50.87 -15.69
N PRO A 45 -5.16 -51.67 -14.83
CA PRO A 45 -6.50 -52.16 -15.06
C PRO A 45 -7.59 -51.29 -14.42
N MET A 46 -8.77 -51.44 -15.02
CA MET A 46 -10.07 -50.89 -14.64
C MET A 46 -10.43 -51.22 -13.18
N ALA A 47 -10.24 -50.24 -12.29
CA ALA A 47 -10.69 -50.30 -10.90
C ALA A 47 -12.11 -49.71 -10.77
N LEU A 48 -12.96 -50.44 -10.05
CA LEU A 48 -14.41 -50.22 -9.88
C LEU A 48 -14.77 -48.83 -9.31
N PRO A 49 -15.96 -48.28 -9.67
CA PRO A 49 -16.46 -47.05 -9.09
C PRO A 49 -16.84 -47.27 -7.61
N GLY A 50 -15.99 -46.78 -6.72
CA GLY A 50 -16.25 -46.75 -5.27
C GLY A 50 -17.35 -45.73 -4.89
N PRO A 51 -18.00 -45.92 -3.74
CA PRO A 51 -19.22 -45.25 -3.34
C PRO A 51 -19.05 -43.73 -3.21
N CYS A 52 -20.08 -43.01 -3.66
CA CYS A 52 -20.28 -41.56 -3.54
C CYS A 52 -19.86 -41.05 -2.16
N ARG A 53 -18.66 -40.45 -2.09
CA ARG A 53 -18.21 -39.73 -0.90
C ARG A 53 -19.05 -38.48 -0.73
N GLY A 54 -20.06 -38.63 0.12
CA GLY A 54 -20.27 -37.80 1.30
C GLY A 54 -20.22 -36.29 1.06
N ALA A 55 -21.41 -35.69 1.12
CA ALA A 55 -21.68 -34.35 1.65
C ALA A 55 -20.44 -33.53 1.98
N PHE A 56 -20.15 -32.57 1.09
CA PHE A 56 -19.25 -31.46 1.31
C PHE A 56 -19.67 -30.67 2.57
N SER A 57 -19.25 -31.13 3.75
CA SER A 57 -19.10 -30.27 4.91
C SER A 57 -17.88 -29.40 4.65
N VAL A 58 -18.07 -28.38 3.82
CA VAL A 58 -17.12 -27.27 3.73
C VAL A 58 -17.33 -26.43 4.98
N ALA A 59 -16.91 -26.95 6.12
CA ALA A 59 -16.56 -26.10 7.25
C ALA A 59 -15.41 -25.22 6.76
N GLN A 60 -15.74 -24.03 6.23
CA GLN A 60 -14.76 -23.05 5.81
C GLN A 60 -13.89 -22.71 7.02
N ARG A 61 -12.69 -23.27 7.03
CA ARG A 61 -11.66 -22.89 7.99
C ARG A 61 -11.40 -21.40 7.76
N THR A 62 -11.68 -20.58 8.77
CA THR A 62 -11.35 -19.15 8.73
C THR A 62 -9.86 -19.01 8.43
N ASN A 63 -9.54 -18.26 7.36
CA ASN A 63 -8.15 -17.99 7.03
C ASN A 63 -7.66 -16.78 7.86
N GLY A 64 -6.34 -16.62 8.01
CA GLY A 64 -5.78 -15.49 8.76
C GLY A 64 -6.19 -14.13 8.19
N MET A 65 -6.45 -14.05 6.87
CA MET A 65 -6.89 -12.83 6.19
C MET A 65 -8.31 -12.40 6.59
N ASP A 66 -9.22 -13.35 6.83
CA ASP A 66 -10.59 -13.10 7.27
C ASP A 66 -10.59 -12.53 8.70
N VAL A 67 -9.76 -13.08 9.59
CA VAL A 67 -9.56 -12.54 10.95
C VAL A 67 -8.96 -11.13 10.88
N PHE A 68 -7.91 -10.95 10.08
CA PHE A 68 -7.27 -9.65 9.87
C PHE A 68 -8.26 -8.59 9.36
N PHE A 69 -9.12 -8.95 8.39
CA PHE A 69 -10.14 -8.04 7.88
C PHE A 69 -11.19 -7.68 8.94
N ILE A 70 -11.70 -8.67 9.70
CA ILE A 70 -12.69 -8.41 10.75
C ILE A 70 -12.13 -7.44 11.80
N LEU A 71 -10.87 -7.62 12.20
CA LEU A 71 -10.19 -6.72 13.13
C LEU A 71 -10.09 -5.30 12.57
N ASN A 72 -9.61 -5.15 11.33
CA ASN A 72 -9.47 -3.84 10.69
C ASN A 72 -10.80 -3.14 10.44
N ALA A 73 -11.83 -3.89 10.02
CA ALA A 73 -13.19 -3.37 9.86
C ALA A 73 -13.74 -2.89 11.21
N GLY A 74 -13.54 -3.67 12.28
CA GLY A 74 -13.92 -3.29 13.64
C GLY A 74 -13.19 -2.02 14.12
N LEU A 75 -11.88 -1.95 13.91
CA LEU A 75 -11.05 -0.80 14.26
C LEU A 75 -11.47 0.46 13.49
N PHE A 76 -11.76 0.32 12.20
CA PHE A 76 -12.24 1.40 11.35
C PHE A 76 -13.62 1.92 11.79
N LEU A 77 -14.56 1.02 12.11
CA LEU A 77 -15.87 1.41 12.61
C LEU A 77 -15.77 2.11 13.97
N LEU A 78 -14.92 1.61 14.87
CA LEU A 78 -14.62 2.23 16.15
C LEU A 78 -14.06 3.65 15.96
N MET A 79 -13.10 3.81 15.04
CA MET A 79 -12.57 5.12 14.67
C MET A 79 -13.68 6.03 14.14
N CYS A 80 -14.56 5.53 13.27
CA CYS A 80 -15.66 6.33 12.74
C CYS A 80 -16.58 6.85 13.85
N VAL A 81 -16.86 6.03 14.87
CA VAL A 81 -17.65 6.44 16.04
C VAL A 81 -16.94 7.54 16.82
N PHE A 82 -15.65 7.39 17.12
CA PHE A 82 -14.90 8.41 17.87
C PHE A 82 -14.71 9.70 17.07
N ALA A 83 -14.34 9.61 15.80
CA ALA A 83 -14.20 10.77 14.92
C ALA A 83 -15.53 11.49 14.71
N TYR A 84 -16.63 10.74 14.59
CA TYR A 84 -17.97 11.31 14.57
C TYR A 84 -18.31 12.03 15.88
N PHE A 85 -18.04 11.40 17.04
CA PHE A 85 -18.31 12.00 18.34
C PHE A 85 -17.48 13.28 18.57
N ASP A 86 -16.19 13.25 18.24
CA ASP A 86 -15.31 14.43 18.33
C ASP A 86 -15.80 15.56 17.43
N ARG A 87 -16.12 15.27 16.16
CA ARG A 87 -16.71 16.27 15.26
C ARG A 87 -18.07 16.75 15.74
N TRP A 88 -18.92 15.87 16.26
CA TRP A 88 -20.23 16.24 16.77
C TRP A 88 -20.11 17.21 17.95
N THR A 89 -19.23 16.92 18.90
CA THR A 89 -19.00 17.78 20.08
C THR A 89 -18.37 19.12 19.69
N GLN A 90 -17.42 19.14 18.76
CA GLN A 90 -16.76 20.38 18.32
C GLN A 90 -17.61 21.24 17.38
N TYR A 91 -18.48 20.62 16.56
CA TYR A 91 -19.21 21.30 15.47
C TYR A 91 -20.74 21.27 15.62
N ALA A 92 -21.27 20.93 16.80
CA ALA A 92 -22.70 21.00 17.11
C ALA A 92 -23.27 22.40 16.78
N GLY A 93 -23.78 22.56 15.56
CA GLY A 93 -24.50 23.76 15.12
C GLY A 93 -23.99 24.50 13.87
N ARG A 94 -22.93 24.09 13.15
CA ARG A 94 -22.42 24.94 12.02
C ARG A 94 -22.33 24.38 10.60
N SER A 95 -22.47 23.08 10.32
CA SER A 95 -22.79 22.62 8.95
C SER A 95 -23.05 21.11 8.88
N GLN A 96 -24.27 20.72 8.51
CA GLN A 96 -24.60 19.32 8.17
C GLN A 96 -23.71 18.78 7.02
N VAL A 97 -23.17 19.67 6.19
CA VAL A 97 -22.30 19.35 5.04
C VAL A 97 -21.02 18.62 5.48
N ALA A 98 -20.35 19.06 6.54
CA ALA A 98 -19.08 18.45 6.98
C ALA A 98 -19.24 17.03 7.55
N VAL A 99 -20.42 16.72 8.09
CA VAL A 99 -20.76 15.38 8.60
C VAL A 99 -21.04 14.43 7.43
N MET A 100 -21.78 14.87 6.41
CA MET A 100 -22.06 14.04 5.24
C MET A 100 -20.80 13.72 4.42
N GLU A 101 -19.92 14.71 4.25
CA GLU A 101 -18.63 14.53 3.60
C GLU A 101 -17.77 13.47 4.32
N PHE A 102 -17.74 13.50 5.66
CA PHE A 102 -17.06 12.47 6.45
C PHE A 102 -17.60 11.06 6.17
N PHE A 103 -18.92 10.88 6.23
CA PHE A 103 -19.52 9.56 5.99
C PHE A 103 -19.32 9.08 4.56
N PHE A 104 -19.33 9.99 3.58
CA PHE A 104 -19.02 9.64 2.20
C PHE A 104 -17.60 9.08 2.07
N TYR A 105 -16.59 9.79 2.60
CA TYR A 105 -15.21 9.30 2.58
C TYR A 105 -15.06 8.00 3.37
N ALA A 106 -15.71 7.89 4.53
CA ALA A 106 -15.67 6.68 5.34
C ALA A 106 -16.27 5.48 4.60
N ALA A 107 -17.39 5.66 3.89
CA ALA A 107 -18.02 4.62 3.09
C ALA A 107 -17.16 4.18 1.90
N VAL A 108 -16.55 5.14 1.18
CA VAL A 108 -15.63 4.83 0.07
C VAL A 108 -14.42 4.05 0.57
N LEU A 109 -13.82 4.46 1.69
CA LEU A 109 -12.69 3.77 2.29
C LEU A 109 -13.07 2.37 2.79
N PHE A 110 -14.23 2.22 3.43
CA PHE A 110 -14.73 0.92 3.85
C PHE A 110 -14.96 -0.02 2.66
N ALA A 111 -15.53 0.48 1.56
CA ALA A 111 -15.70 -0.27 0.33
C ALA A 111 -14.36 -0.69 -0.28
N ALA A 112 -13.35 0.20 -0.24
CA ALA A 112 -12.00 -0.12 -0.70
C ALA A 112 -11.34 -1.22 0.16
N ILE A 113 -11.44 -1.16 1.49
CA ILE A 113 -10.94 -2.19 2.40
C ILE A 113 -11.66 -3.53 2.13
N GLY A 114 -12.99 -3.51 1.97
CA GLY A 114 -13.79 -4.68 1.64
C GLY A 114 -13.41 -5.31 0.29
N GLY A 115 -13.22 -4.48 -0.75
CA GLY A 115 -12.77 -4.93 -2.06
C GLY A 115 -11.36 -5.53 -2.02
N LEU A 116 -10.44 -4.89 -1.31
CA LEU A 116 -9.08 -5.39 -1.13
C LEU A 116 -9.06 -6.73 -0.37
N TRP A 117 -9.85 -6.87 0.70
CA TRP A 117 -10.02 -8.14 1.41
C TRP A 117 -10.59 -9.23 0.48
N PHE A 118 -11.68 -8.94 -0.24
CA PHE A 118 -12.29 -9.89 -1.16
C PHE A 118 -11.28 -10.38 -2.21
N TRP A 119 -10.40 -9.50 -2.68
CA TRP A 119 -9.34 -9.84 -3.63
C TRP A 119 -8.17 -10.59 -2.98
N LEU A 120 -7.76 -10.23 -1.77
CA LEU A 120 -6.60 -10.80 -1.08
C LEU A 120 -6.89 -12.12 -0.35
N ARG A 121 -8.14 -12.38 0.07
CA ARG A 121 -8.50 -13.58 0.85
C ARG A 121 -8.28 -14.91 0.12
N ARG A 122 -8.05 -14.88 -1.19
CA ARG A 122 -7.66 -16.05 -1.99
C ARG A 122 -6.19 -16.44 -1.81
N TYR A 123 -5.38 -15.58 -1.20
CA TYR A 123 -3.96 -15.83 -0.95
C TYR A 123 -3.71 -16.18 0.51
N ALA A 124 -2.82 -17.14 0.75
CA ALA A 124 -2.37 -17.52 2.08
C ALA A 124 -1.24 -16.60 2.55
N VAL A 125 -1.58 -15.33 2.84
CA VAL A 125 -0.61 -14.35 3.36
C VAL A 125 -0.09 -14.82 4.72
N PRO A 126 1.23 -14.83 4.95
CA PRO A 126 1.79 -15.31 6.20
C PRO A 126 1.40 -14.40 7.38
N VAL A 127 1.06 -15.01 8.52
CA VAL A 127 0.53 -14.31 9.71
C VAL A 127 1.48 -13.22 10.20
N TRP A 128 2.80 -13.45 10.18
CA TRP A 128 3.78 -12.45 10.61
C TRP A 128 3.69 -11.15 9.80
N LEU A 129 3.37 -11.25 8.49
CA LEU A 129 3.25 -10.08 7.63
C LEU A 129 1.93 -9.35 7.92
N LEU A 130 0.85 -10.07 8.17
CA LEU A 130 -0.42 -9.48 8.61
C LEU A 130 -0.26 -8.73 9.93
N LEU A 131 0.52 -9.25 10.88
CA LEU A 131 0.82 -8.55 12.14
C LEU A 131 1.64 -7.27 11.93
N LEU A 132 2.58 -7.27 10.98
CA LEU A 132 3.32 -6.04 10.64
C LEU A 132 2.40 -5.00 10.01
N ILE A 133 1.54 -5.39 9.07
CA ILE A 133 0.55 -4.49 8.47
C ILE A 133 -0.38 -3.93 9.55
N GLU A 134 -0.87 -4.78 10.46
CA GLU A 134 -1.70 -4.36 11.60
C GLU A 134 -0.99 -3.32 12.47
N LEU A 135 0.28 -3.54 12.80
CA LEU A 135 1.08 -2.59 13.57
C LEU A 135 1.19 -1.23 12.86
N GLY A 136 1.39 -1.24 11.54
CA GLY A 136 1.43 -0.03 10.73
C GLY A 136 0.09 0.73 10.71
N ILE A 137 -1.02 0.00 10.60
CA ILE A 137 -2.38 0.56 10.65
C ILE A 137 -2.67 1.17 12.04
N VAL A 138 -2.38 0.44 13.10
CA VAL A 138 -2.56 0.90 14.49
C VAL A 138 -1.69 2.13 14.77
N ALA A 139 -0.42 2.14 14.33
CA ALA A 139 0.46 3.29 14.49
C ALA A 139 -0.06 4.53 13.75
N HIS A 140 -0.60 4.35 12.54
CA HIS A 140 -1.19 5.43 11.75
C HIS A 140 -2.45 6.00 12.41
N PHE A 141 -3.37 5.14 12.87
CA PHE A 141 -4.56 5.60 13.59
C PHE A 141 -4.21 6.24 14.94
N ALA A 142 -3.26 5.67 15.67
CA ALA A 142 -2.76 6.26 16.92
C ALA A 142 -2.22 7.68 16.68
N GLY A 143 -1.48 7.89 15.58
CA GLY A 143 -0.97 9.19 15.15
C GLY A 143 -2.05 10.28 15.05
N GLY A 144 -3.21 9.93 14.49
CA GLY A 144 -4.32 10.86 14.26
C GLY A 144 -5.31 11.00 15.41
N LEU A 145 -5.52 9.93 16.20
CA LEU A 145 -6.57 9.88 17.22
C LEU A 145 -6.06 10.16 18.63
N ILE A 146 -4.84 9.75 18.96
CA ILE A 146 -4.31 9.93 20.31
C ILE A 146 -3.83 11.36 20.46
N HIS A 147 -4.39 12.05 21.46
CA HIS A 147 -3.95 13.38 21.87
C HIS A 147 -3.12 13.26 23.14
N PHE A 148 -1.90 13.79 23.09
CA PHE A 148 -0.97 13.83 24.20
C PHE A 148 -0.47 15.26 24.37
N GLY A 149 -0.54 15.81 25.58
CA GLY A 149 -0.11 17.21 25.83
C GLY A 149 -0.89 18.26 25.03
N GLY A 150 -2.15 17.99 24.68
CA GLY A 150 -3.01 18.93 23.93
C GLY A 150 -2.77 18.96 22.41
N ALA A 151 -1.88 18.12 21.88
CA ALA A 151 -1.64 17.95 20.44
C ALA A 151 -1.81 16.49 20.01
N ARG A 152 -2.08 16.25 18.73
CA ARG A 152 -2.15 14.89 18.18
C ARG A 152 -0.77 14.24 18.23
N LEU A 153 -0.72 12.92 18.34
CA LEU A 153 0.53 12.18 18.37
C LEU A 153 1.43 12.49 17.14
N TYR A 154 0.84 12.71 15.96
CA TYR A 154 1.56 13.16 14.75
C TYR A 154 2.31 14.49 14.87
N ASP A 155 1.85 15.38 15.75
CA ASP A 155 2.42 16.72 15.90
C ASP A 155 3.60 16.73 16.89
N HIS A 156 3.85 15.60 17.59
CA HIS A 156 5.01 15.46 18.48
C HIS A 156 6.29 15.25 17.69
N VAL A 157 7.36 15.91 18.16
CA VAL A 157 8.69 15.85 17.55
C VAL A 157 9.62 15.01 18.42
N TYR A 158 10.16 13.95 17.85
CA TYR A 158 11.15 13.07 18.47
C TYR A 158 12.42 13.14 17.64
N PHE A 159 13.59 13.34 18.28
CA PHE A 159 14.88 13.44 17.59
C PHE A 159 14.91 14.41 16.39
N GLY A 160 14.14 15.51 16.46
CA GLY A 160 14.05 16.51 15.40
C GLY A 160 13.11 16.16 14.24
N LEU A 161 12.40 15.03 14.29
CA LEU A 161 11.42 14.61 13.29
C LEU A 161 10.03 14.46 13.92
N ARG A 162 9.00 14.86 13.18
CA ARG A 162 7.60 14.62 13.58
C ARG A 162 7.29 13.13 13.57
N PHE A 163 6.38 12.70 14.45
CA PHE A 163 6.02 11.29 14.62
C PHE A 163 5.49 10.65 13.32
N ASP A 164 4.77 11.42 12.49
CA ASP A 164 4.28 10.98 11.18
C ASP A 164 5.40 10.41 10.30
N LYS A 165 6.60 11.00 10.30
CA LYS A 165 7.72 10.54 9.46
C LYS A 165 8.17 9.12 9.82
N TYR A 166 8.06 8.73 11.09
CA TYR A 166 8.35 7.35 11.51
C TYR A 166 7.28 6.38 11.02
N VAL A 167 6.01 6.80 11.01
CA VAL A 167 4.90 6.01 10.47
C VAL A 167 5.05 5.83 8.96
N HIS A 168 5.34 6.89 8.21
CA HIS A 168 5.59 6.83 6.76
C HIS A 168 6.76 5.91 6.43
N PHE A 169 7.89 6.07 7.12
CA PHE A 169 9.04 5.19 6.97
C PHE A 169 8.68 3.71 7.20
N THR A 170 8.02 3.42 8.33
CA THR A 170 7.70 2.05 8.74
C THR A 170 6.68 1.42 7.79
N ASN A 171 5.64 2.16 7.42
CA ASN A 171 4.59 1.70 6.51
C ASN A 171 5.13 1.47 5.09
N ALA A 172 6.05 2.31 4.59
CA ALA A 172 6.68 2.06 3.30
C ALA A 172 7.54 0.78 3.31
N PHE A 173 8.29 0.53 4.39
CA PHE A 173 9.04 -0.72 4.54
C PHE A 173 8.11 -1.96 4.54
N ILE A 174 7.02 -1.91 5.31
CA ILE A 174 6.02 -2.99 5.39
C ILE A 174 5.29 -3.17 4.07
N ALA A 175 4.94 -2.08 3.38
CA ALA A 175 4.33 -2.12 2.06
C ALA A 175 5.24 -2.81 1.05
N ALA A 176 6.55 -2.54 1.07
CA ALA A 176 7.50 -3.20 0.20
C ALA A 176 7.59 -4.71 0.46
N LEU A 177 7.62 -5.13 1.73
CA LEU A 177 7.52 -6.56 2.09
C LEU A 177 6.22 -7.19 1.58
N THR A 178 5.11 -6.45 1.67
CA THR A 178 3.79 -6.90 1.25
C THR A 178 3.69 -7.08 -0.25
N VAL A 179 4.16 -6.11 -1.03
CA VAL A 179 4.16 -6.18 -2.50
C VAL A 179 5.08 -7.31 -2.99
N GLU A 180 6.27 -7.50 -2.40
CA GLU A 180 7.14 -8.64 -2.75
C GLU A 180 6.46 -9.98 -2.46
N GLU A 181 5.75 -10.11 -1.33
CA GLU A 181 5.05 -11.34 -0.98
C GLU A 181 3.87 -11.61 -1.94
N ILE A 182 3.13 -10.58 -2.35
CA ILE A 182 2.10 -10.70 -3.39
C ILE A 182 2.72 -11.18 -4.70
N CYS A 183 3.90 -10.68 -5.09
CA CYS A 183 4.63 -11.14 -6.27
C CYS A 183 4.97 -12.64 -6.15
N ARG A 184 5.46 -13.10 -4.98
CA ARG A 184 5.76 -14.53 -4.74
C ARG A 184 4.51 -15.41 -4.82
N LEU A 185 3.42 -14.98 -4.20
CA LEU A 185 2.15 -15.69 -4.20
C LEU A 185 1.54 -15.81 -5.62
N LYS A 186 1.93 -14.91 -6.53
CA LYS A 186 1.62 -14.98 -7.96
C LYS A 186 2.63 -15.79 -8.80
N GLY A 187 3.59 -16.46 -8.16
CA GLY A 187 4.62 -17.26 -8.83
C GLY A 187 5.71 -16.44 -9.53
N GLN A 188 5.83 -15.14 -9.25
CA GLN A 188 6.87 -14.32 -9.85
C GLN A 188 8.23 -14.58 -9.19
N SER A 189 9.28 -14.63 -10.02
CA SER A 189 10.65 -14.75 -9.51
C SER A 189 11.10 -13.45 -8.82
N ILE A 190 11.67 -13.57 -7.62
CA ILE A 190 12.17 -12.42 -6.86
C ILE A 190 13.66 -12.24 -7.13
N ASN A 191 13.98 -11.48 -8.16
CA ASN A 191 15.33 -11.07 -8.51
C ASN A 191 15.56 -9.58 -8.17
N ALA A 192 16.75 -9.04 -8.45
CA ALA A 192 17.09 -7.65 -8.17
C ALA A 192 16.17 -6.66 -8.91
N PHE A 193 15.82 -6.95 -10.16
CA PHE A 193 14.92 -6.11 -10.95
C PHE A 193 13.50 -6.08 -10.38
N THR A 194 12.94 -7.25 -10.00
CA THR A 194 11.62 -7.33 -9.34
C THR A 194 11.60 -6.47 -8.08
N ARG A 195 12.66 -6.50 -7.27
CA ARG A 195 12.75 -5.69 -6.04
C ARG A 195 12.83 -4.19 -6.34
N LEU A 196 13.51 -3.80 -7.42
CA LEU A 196 13.52 -2.41 -7.88
C LEU A 196 12.12 -1.96 -8.30
N VAL A 197 11.36 -2.81 -8.99
CA VAL A 197 9.95 -2.55 -9.33
C VAL A 197 9.08 -2.43 -8.08
N VAL A 198 9.27 -3.30 -7.08
CA VAL A 198 8.60 -3.20 -5.76
C VAL A 198 8.89 -1.84 -5.12
N PHE A 199 10.16 -1.42 -5.10
CA PHE A 199 10.58 -0.15 -4.54
C PHE A 199 9.87 1.04 -5.20
N PHE A 200 9.86 1.12 -6.54
CA PHE A 200 9.14 2.18 -7.24
C PHE A 200 7.62 2.09 -7.09
N THR A 201 7.06 0.88 -6.98
CA THR A 201 5.63 0.67 -6.73
C THR A 201 5.23 1.29 -5.40
N VAL A 202 5.99 1.06 -4.33
CA VAL A 202 5.70 1.61 -3.00
C VAL A 202 5.85 3.12 -2.98
N LEU A 203 6.85 3.68 -3.67
CA LEU A 203 6.98 5.13 -3.80
C LEU A 203 5.80 5.76 -4.55
N GLY A 204 5.34 5.11 -5.63
CA GLY A 204 4.16 5.53 -6.38
C GLY A 204 2.90 5.49 -5.52
N LEU A 205 2.70 4.41 -4.75
CA LEU A 205 1.58 4.30 -3.81
C LEU A 205 1.63 5.37 -2.72
N GLY A 206 2.82 5.63 -2.15
CA GLY A 206 3.02 6.72 -1.21
C GLY A 206 2.67 8.08 -1.81
N GLY A 207 3.13 8.35 -3.05
CA GLY A 207 2.78 9.57 -3.78
C GLY A 207 1.27 9.73 -4.02
N LEU A 208 0.54 8.65 -4.29
CA LEU A 208 -0.92 8.70 -4.41
C LEU A 208 -1.59 9.08 -3.09
N VAL A 209 -1.10 8.55 -1.96
CA VAL A 209 -1.60 8.92 -0.62
C VAL A 209 -1.36 10.40 -0.36
N GLU A 210 -0.15 10.90 -0.63
CA GLU A 210 0.18 12.32 -0.49
C GLU A 210 -0.68 13.23 -1.39
N ILE A 211 -1.02 12.80 -2.60
CA ILE A 211 -1.93 13.53 -3.48
C ILE A 211 -3.34 13.60 -2.88
N CYS A 212 -3.84 12.51 -2.31
CA CYS A 212 -5.14 12.50 -1.62
C CYS A 212 -5.14 13.44 -0.41
N GLU A 213 -4.06 13.44 0.37
CA GLU A 213 -3.88 14.36 1.50
C GLU A 213 -3.82 15.81 1.04
N PHE A 214 -3.06 16.11 -0.02
CA PHE A 214 -3.01 17.44 -0.61
C PHE A 214 -4.38 17.90 -1.11
N ILE A 215 -5.15 17.04 -1.79
CA ILE A 215 -6.52 17.35 -2.20
C ILE A 215 -7.39 17.67 -0.98
N ALA A 216 -7.27 16.89 0.11
CA ALA A 216 -7.97 17.17 1.36
C ALA A 216 -7.59 18.55 1.93
N THR A 217 -6.35 19.02 1.73
CA THR A 217 -5.97 20.39 2.12
C THR A 217 -6.71 21.49 1.36
N LEU A 218 -7.11 21.20 0.12
CA LEU A 218 -7.84 22.12 -0.74
C LEU A 218 -9.34 22.09 -0.51
N THR A 219 -9.90 20.93 -0.12
CA THR A 219 -11.35 20.74 0.03
C THR A 219 -11.84 20.91 1.46
N ILE A 220 -11.03 20.55 2.47
CA ILE A 220 -11.45 20.55 3.87
C ILE A 220 -10.82 21.75 4.61
N PRO A 221 -11.62 22.76 5.02
CA PRO A 221 -11.09 23.90 5.77
C PRO A 221 -10.62 23.47 7.16
N ARG A 222 -9.47 24.02 7.60
CA ARG A 222 -8.84 23.70 8.89
C ARG A 222 -8.58 22.19 9.08
N ASN A 223 -8.13 21.52 8.02
CA ASN A 223 -7.59 20.18 8.13
C ASN A 223 -6.31 20.19 9.00
N GLY A 224 -5.97 19.03 9.57
CA GLY A 224 -4.74 18.83 10.32
C GLY A 224 -3.61 18.23 9.49
N VAL A 225 -3.65 18.38 8.17
CA VAL A 225 -2.65 17.82 7.24
C VAL A 225 -1.56 18.86 7.02
N GLY A 226 -0.32 18.40 6.83
CA GLY A 226 0.82 19.28 6.57
C GLY A 226 0.74 19.99 5.22
N GLY A 227 1.47 21.09 5.08
CA GLY A 227 1.63 21.78 3.79
C GLY A 227 2.63 21.08 2.87
N TYR A 228 2.94 21.69 1.71
CA TYR A 228 3.86 21.14 0.71
C TYR A 228 5.20 20.63 1.27
N ALA A 229 5.81 21.37 2.21
CA ALA A 229 7.08 20.97 2.81
C ALA A 229 6.97 19.69 3.65
N ASP A 230 5.81 19.45 4.28
CA ASP A 230 5.57 18.21 5.02
C ASP A 230 5.36 17.05 4.05
N THR A 231 4.55 17.24 3.00
CA THR A 231 4.38 16.26 1.92
C THR A 231 5.71 15.79 1.35
N MET A 232 6.65 16.70 1.09
CA MET A 232 7.99 16.33 0.61
C MET A 232 8.78 15.52 1.65
N ARG A 233 8.64 15.81 2.95
CA ARG A 233 9.27 15.03 4.03
C ARG A 233 8.65 13.64 4.16
N ASP A 234 7.35 13.49 3.92
CA ASP A 234 6.67 12.19 3.91
C ASP A 234 7.14 11.33 2.74
N LEU A 235 7.31 11.90 1.56
CA LEU A 235 7.93 11.20 0.43
C LEU A 235 9.38 10.79 0.73
N VAL A 236 10.15 11.63 1.41
CA VAL A 236 11.51 11.26 1.85
C VAL A 236 11.49 10.12 2.88
N ALA A 237 10.52 10.11 3.80
CA ALA A 237 10.34 9.01 4.75
C ALA A 237 9.96 7.71 4.03
N ASN A 238 9.02 7.77 3.08
CA ASN A 238 8.61 6.64 2.24
C ASN A 238 9.78 6.08 1.42
N LEU A 239 10.59 6.97 0.83
CA LEU A 239 11.83 6.63 0.12
C LEU A 239 12.81 5.91 1.02
N SER A 240 13.03 6.43 2.22
CA SER A 240 13.96 5.88 3.19
C SER A 240 13.53 4.47 3.65
N GLY A 241 12.24 4.28 3.96
CA GLY A 241 11.70 2.97 4.35
C GLY A 241 11.83 1.93 3.24
N SER A 242 11.50 2.33 2.01
CA SER A 242 11.63 1.47 0.82
C SER A 242 13.09 1.14 0.50
N ALA A 243 14.01 2.08 0.71
CA ALA A 243 15.44 1.87 0.52
C ALA A 243 16.03 0.89 1.55
N VAL A 244 15.59 0.97 2.81
CA VAL A 244 15.98 -0.01 3.84
C VAL A 244 15.49 -1.40 3.49
N TYR A 245 14.27 -1.54 2.95
CA TYR A 245 13.80 -2.82 2.41
C TYR A 245 14.74 -3.37 1.34
N LEU A 246 15.14 -2.55 0.34
CA LEU A 246 16.08 -2.95 -0.70
C LEU A 246 17.42 -3.38 -0.11
N ALA A 247 17.98 -2.61 0.83
CA ALA A 247 19.24 -2.92 1.47
C ALA A 247 19.20 -4.23 2.24
N CYS A 248 18.14 -4.49 3.00
CA CYS A 248 17.97 -5.73 3.78
C CYS A 248 17.77 -6.96 2.88
N ARG A 249 17.06 -6.83 1.74
CA ARG A 249 16.80 -7.96 0.84
C ARG A 249 17.91 -8.19 -0.17
N GLY A 250 18.62 -7.13 -0.59
CA GLY A 250 19.72 -7.16 -1.54
C GLY A 250 20.96 -7.93 -1.07
N ARG A 251 21.12 -8.13 0.24
CA ARG A 251 22.27 -8.83 0.84
C ARG A 251 22.25 -10.36 0.72
N ARG A 252 21.26 -10.98 0.06
CA ARG A 252 21.37 -12.41 -0.30
C ARG A 252 22.18 -12.51 -1.58
N PRO A 253 23.44 -12.97 -1.53
CA PRO A 253 24.29 -13.03 -2.71
C PRO A 253 23.64 -13.93 -3.76
N PHE A 254 23.74 -13.50 -5.02
CA PHE A 254 23.27 -14.15 -6.24
C PHE A 254 23.95 -15.52 -6.51
N LEU A 255 24.68 -16.06 -5.54
CA LEU A 255 25.63 -17.18 -5.67
C LEU A 255 25.05 -18.55 -5.27
N SER A 256 23.78 -18.80 -5.56
CA SER A 256 23.25 -20.17 -5.51
C SER A 256 22.31 -20.41 -6.69
N ARG A 257 22.90 -20.54 -7.87
CA ARG A 257 22.35 -21.27 -9.01
C ARG A 257 23.45 -22.12 -9.60
#